data_AF-W0FTT9-F1
#
_entry.id   AF-W0FTT9-F1
#
_cell.length_a   1.000
_cell.length_b   1.000
_cell.length_c   1.000
_cell.angle_alpha   90.00
_cell.angle_beta   90.00
_cell.angle_gamma   90.00
#
_symmetry.space_group_name_H-M   'P 1'
#
loop_
_entity.id
_entity.type
_entity.pdbx_description
1 polymer ?
#
loop_
_entity_poly.entity_id
_entity_poly.type
_entity_poly.pdbx_seq_one_letter_code
_entity_poly.pdbx_strand_id
1 'polypeptide(L)'
;MSVEDTQPLITHLIELRKRLLNCIIAVIVIFLCLVYFANDIYHLVSAPLIKQLPQGSTMIATDVASPFFTPIKLTFMVSLILSA
;
A
#
# COMPACT_ATOMS: atom_id res chain seq x y z
N MET A 1 3.15 -33.24 35.96
CA MET A 1 2.00 -33.24 35.04
C MET A 1 1.81 -31.81 34.57
N SER A 2 2.05 -31.57 33.29
CA SER A 2 2.20 -30.30 32.58
C SER A 2 0.93 -29.42 32.56
N VAL A 3 0.94 -28.27 33.24
CA VAL A 3 -0.11 -27.23 33.13
C VAL A 3 0.48 -25.82 33.28
N GLU A 4 1.52 -25.46 32.51
CA GLU A 4 1.99 -24.05 32.40
C GLU A 4 2.23 -23.59 30.94
N ASP A 5 2.28 -24.50 29.96
CA ASP A 5 2.60 -24.18 28.55
C ASP A 5 1.42 -23.79 27.64
N THR A 6 0.17 -23.77 28.13
CA THR A 6 -1.00 -23.44 27.27
C THR A 6 -1.29 -21.94 27.19
N GLN A 7 -0.89 -21.15 28.18
CA GLN A 7 -1.08 -19.69 28.20
C GLN A 7 -0.04 -18.82 27.44
N PRO A 8 1.21 -19.23 27.16
CA PRO A 8 2.15 -18.40 26.40
C PRO A 8 1.73 -18.25 24.93
N LEU A 9 1.15 -19.29 24.32
CA LEU A 9 0.70 -19.24 22.92
C LEU A 9 -0.43 -18.22 22.72
N ILE A 10 -1.45 -18.25 23.58
CA ILE A 10 -2.55 -17.28 23.51
C ILE A 10 -2.05 -15.85 23.74
N THR A 11 -1.13 -15.66 24.69
CA THR A 11 -0.54 -14.35 24.99
C THR A 11 0.27 -13.81 23.79
N HIS A 12 1.11 -14.64 23.16
CA HIS A 12 1.87 -14.25 21.97
C HIS A 12 0.97 -13.90 20.78
N LEU A 13 -0.12 -14.67 20.57
CA LEU A 13 -1.09 -14.37 19.50
C LEU A 13 -1.87 -13.07 19.76
N ILE A 14 -2.18 -12.76 21.02
CA ILE A 14 -2.82 -11.50 21.40
C ILE A 14 -1.86 -10.31 21.16
N GLU A 15 -0.58 -10.46 21.48
CA GLU A 15 0.43 -9.45 21.20
C GLU A 15 0.61 -9.24 19.69
N LEU A 16 0.69 -10.33 18.92
CA LEU A 16 0.81 -10.29 17.46
C LEU A 16 -0.39 -9.55 16.85
N ARG A 17 -1.62 -9.86 17.29
CA ARG A 17 -2.83 -9.15 16.85
C ARG A 17 -2.74 -7.65 17.16
N LYS A 18 -2.30 -7.28 18.36
CA LYS A 18 -2.19 -5.87 18.78
C LYS A 18 -1.17 -5.11 17.93
N ARG A 19 -0.01 -5.71 17.65
CA ARG A 19 1.02 -5.13 16.77
C ARG A 19 0.52 -5.01 15.33
N LEU A 20 -0.12 -6.06 14.82
CA LEU A 20 -0.69 -6.07 13.47
C LEU A 20 -1.76 -4.96 13.30
N LEU A 21 -2.64 -4.79 14.28
CA LEU A 21 -3.68 -3.77 14.25
C LEU A 21 -3.06 -2.36 14.24
N ASN A 22 -2.02 -2.13 15.03
CA ASN A 22 -1.29 -0.86 15.03
C ASN A 22 -0.58 -0.59 13.68
N CYS A 23 0.05 -1.61 13.07
CA CYS A 23 0.64 -1.48 11.73
C CYS A 23 -0.42 -1.13 10.68
N ILE A 24 -1.58 -1.79 10.73
CA ILE A 24 -2.69 -1.48 9.81
C ILE A 24 -3.16 -0.03 9.99
N ILE A 25 -3.31 0.44 11.23
CA ILE A 25 -3.68 1.83 11.50
C ILE A 25 -2.63 2.79 10.95
N ALA A 26 -1.34 2.52 11.16
CA ALA A 26 -0.27 3.36 10.62
C ALA A 26 -0.30 3.42 9.08
N VAL A 27 -0.46 2.29 8.40
CA VAL A 27 -0.62 2.23 6.94
C VAL A 27 -1.82 3.04 6.48
N ILE A 28 -2.97 2.93 7.15
CA ILE A 28 -4.20 3.67 6.78
C ILE A 28 -4.00 5.17 6.96
N VAL A 29 -3.39 5.61 8.07
CA VAL A 29 -3.13 7.05 8.32
C VAL A 29 -2.21 7.61 7.23
N ILE A 30 -1.11 6.92 6.93
CA ILE A 30 -0.17 7.33 5.89
C ILE A 30 -0.88 7.32 4.52
N PHE A 31 -1.65 6.27 4.21
CA PHE A 31 -2.43 6.19 2.98
C PHE A 31 -3.40 7.37 2.82
N LEU A 32 -4.15 7.73 3.86
CA LEU A 32 -5.09 8.86 3.81
C LEU A 32 -4.36 10.21 3.60
N CYS A 33 -3.15 10.38 4.13
CA CYS A 33 -2.33 11.55 3.85
C CYS A 33 -1.82 11.58 2.40
N LEU A 34 -1.43 10.42 1.84
CA LEU A 34 -0.87 10.33 0.50
C LEU A 34 -1.93 10.26 -0.61
N VAL A 35 -3.16 9.83 -0.32
CA VAL A 35 -4.19 9.61 -1.35
C VAL A 35 -4.57 10.91 -2.08
N TYR A 36 -4.49 12.06 -1.39
CA TYR A 36 -4.68 13.38 -2.02
C TYR A 36 -3.63 13.65 -3.12
N PHE A 37 -2.40 13.19 -2.91
CA PHE A 37 -1.27 13.32 -3.83
C PHE A 37 -1.13 12.13 -4.79
N ALA A 38 -2.09 11.20 -4.82
CA ALA A 38 -1.97 9.97 -5.61
C ALA A 38 -1.77 10.25 -7.11
N ASN A 39 -2.43 11.27 -7.64
CA ASN A 39 -2.28 11.67 -9.05
C ASN A 39 -0.89 12.22 -9.35
N ASP A 40 -0.31 13.02 -8.45
CA ASP A 40 1.05 13.57 -8.61
C ASP A 40 2.10 12.46 -8.57
N ILE A 41 1.96 11.52 -7.62
CA ILE A 41 2.83 10.34 -7.52
C ILE A 41 2.73 9.50 -8.80
N TYR A 42 1.51 9.27 -9.30
CA TYR A 42 1.30 8.55 -10.55
C TYR A 42 1.92 9.27 -11.75
N HIS A 43 1.79 10.59 -11.85
CA HIS A 43 2.42 11.39 -12.90
C HIS A 43 3.95 11.31 -12.86
N LEU A 44 4.54 11.35 -11.66
CA LEU A 44 5.99 11.25 -11.48
C LEU A 44 6.51 9.88 -11.95
N VAL A 45 5.78 8.79 -11.63
CA VAL A 45 6.14 7.43 -12.03
C VAL A 45 5.86 7.16 -13.52
N SER A 46 4.80 7.72 -14.08
CA SER A 46 4.43 7.54 -15.50
C SER A 46 5.28 8.39 -16.47
N ALA A 47 5.85 9.51 -16.02
CA ALA A 47 6.71 10.37 -16.84
C ALA A 47 7.90 9.65 -17.53
N PRO A 48 8.71 8.80 -16.85
CA PRO A 48 9.78 8.04 -17.50
C PRO A 48 9.24 6.99 -18.48
N LEU A 49 8.12 6.35 -18.18
CA LEU A 49 7.46 5.40 -19.09
C LEU A 49 7.03 6.07 -20.40
N ILE A 50 6.45 7.28 -20.31
CA ILE A 50 6.07 8.10 -21.47
C ILE A 50 7.30 8.50 -22.31
N LYS A 51 8.46 8.74 -21.67
CA LYS A 51 9.71 9.04 -22.39
C LYS A 51 10.31 7.84 -23.12
N GLN A 52 10.04 6.62 -22.65
CA GLN A 52 10.49 5.38 -23.28
C GLN A 52 9.50 4.86 -24.35
N LEU A 53 8.31 5.46 -24.47
CA LEU A 53 7.32 5.09 -25.48
C LEU A 53 7.78 5.54 -26.88
N PRO A 54 7.62 4.68 -27.92
CA PRO A 54 7.93 5.04 -29.30
C PRO A 54 7.10 6.24 -29.77
N GLN A 55 7.70 7.09 -30.61
CA GLN A 55 7.08 8.34 -31.09
C GLN A 55 5.72 8.04 -31.74
N GLY A 56 4.64 8.58 -31.17
CA GLY A 56 3.26 8.38 -31.64
C GLY A 56 2.41 7.43 -30.79
N SER A 57 2.95 6.82 -29.74
CA SER A 57 2.20 5.91 -28.87
C SER A 57 1.69 6.64 -27.61
N THR A 58 0.37 6.76 -27.46
CA THR A 58 -0.27 7.32 -26.26
C THR A 58 -0.39 6.24 -25.18
N MET A 59 -0.20 6.61 -23.91
CA MET A 59 -0.53 5.73 -22.79
C MET A 59 -2.03 5.45 -22.79
N ILE A 60 -2.43 4.22 -23.08
CA ILE A 60 -3.84 3.82 -23.14
C ILE A 60 -4.18 3.07 -21.85
N ALA A 61 -5.12 3.62 -21.10
CA ALA A 61 -5.82 2.92 -20.02
C ALA A 61 -6.61 1.76 -20.64
N THR A 62 -6.09 0.52 -20.57
CA THR A 62 -6.76 -0.67 -21.11
C THR A 62 -8.01 -1.05 -20.34
N ASP A 63 -8.16 -0.51 -19.13
CA ASP A 63 -9.28 -0.77 -18.23
C ASP A 63 -10.01 0.52 -17.87
N VAL A 64 -11.35 0.49 -17.88
CA VAL A 64 -12.21 1.67 -17.64
C VAL A 64 -11.97 2.30 -16.27
N ALA A 65 -11.55 1.50 -15.30
CA ALA A 65 -11.30 1.94 -13.93
C ALA A 65 -9.80 2.16 -13.63
N SER A 66 -8.91 1.90 -14.59
CA SER A 66 -7.47 2.07 -14.41
C SER A 66 -7.04 3.51 -14.06
N PRO A 67 -7.68 4.60 -14.54
CA PRO A 67 -7.30 5.95 -14.10
C PRO A 67 -7.53 6.19 -12.61
N PHE A 68 -8.49 5.47 -12.01
CA PHE A 68 -8.86 5.61 -10.61
C PHE A 68 -8.09 4.63 -9.71
N PHE A 69 -8.04 3.35 -10.08
CA PHE A 69 -7.40 2.33 -9.25
C PHE A 69 -5.87 2.36 -9.31
N THR A 70 -5.27 2.81 -10.42
CA THR A 70 -3.80 2.77 -10.56
C THR A 70 -3.12 3.72 -9.58
N PRO A 71 -3.52 5.00 -9.43
CA PRO A 71 -2.94 5.90 -8.43
C PRO A 71 -3.15 5.38 -7.01
N ILE A 72 -4.38 4.93 -6.68
CA ILE A 72 -4.73 4.42 -5.35
C ILE A 72 -3.87 3.22 -4.95
N LYS A 73 -3.74 2.23 -5.85
CA LYS A 73 -2.92 1.02 -5.62
C LYS A 73 -1.44 1.38 -5.42
N LEU A 74 -0.95 2.39 -6.15
CA LEU A 74 0.42 2.87 -6.02
C LEU A 74 0.64 3.56 -4.67
N THR A 75 -0.25 4.45 -4.25
CA THR A 75 -0.18 5.08 -2.92
C THR A 75 -0.29 4.09 -1.77
N PHE A 76 -1.07 3.02 -1.92
CA PHE A 76 -1.13 1.94 -0.94
C PHE A 76 0.20 1.18 -0.82
N MET A 77 0.86 0.91 -1.96
CA MET A 77 2.16 0.27 -1.95
C MET A 77 3.23 1.17 -1.31
N VAL A 78 3.20 2.48 -1.60
CA VAL A 78 4.09 3.48 -0.99
C VAL A 78 3.83 3.60 0.51
N SER A 79 2.57 3.63 0.94
CA SER A 79 2.24 3.72 2.38
C SER A 79 2.67 2.47 3.14
N LEU A 80 2.60 1.29 2.52
CA LEU A 80 3.10 0.06 3.10
C LEU A 80 4.63 0.06 3.26
N ILE A 81 5.36 0.60 2.27
CA ILE A 81 6.83 0.77 2.36
C ILE A 81 7.19 1.81 3.44
N LEU A 82 6.44 2.91 3.54
CA LEU A 82 6.70 3.96 4.53
C LEU A 82 6.33 3.55 5.97
N SER A 83 5.37 2.64 6.12
CA SER A 83 4.92 2.16 7.42
C SER A 83 5.71 0.95 7.95
N ALA A 84 6.58 0.36 7.13
CA ALA A 84 7.45 -0.76 7.47
C ALA A 84 8.78 -0.27 8.09
#